data_AF-A0A1H8LRU8-F1
#
_entry.id   AF-A0A1H8LRU8-F1
#
_cell.length_a   1.000
_cell.length_b   1.000
_cell.length_c   1.000
_cell.angle_alpha   90.00
_cell.angle_beta   90.00
_cell.angle_gamma   90.00
#
_symmetry.space_group_name_H-M   'P 1'
#
loop_
_entity.id
_entity.type
_entity.pdbx_description
1 polymer ?
#
loop_
_entity_poly.entity_id
_entity_poly.type
_entity_poly.pdbx_seq_one_letter_code
_entity_poly.pdbx_strand_id
1 'polypeptide(L)' 'MIAVPAAEGIAVIMPDNGMVERVIRTLKEQCIHRQRFDSIQHATRAIGDWISFYNNHRPHQALDMKTPAEAFALAA' A
#
# COMPACT_ATOMS: atom_id res chain seq x y z
N MET A 1 -11.52 7.52 12.59
CA MET A 1 -11.52 6.88 11.26
C MET A 1 -11.02 7.94 10.28
N ILE A 2 -9.71 7.98 10.02
CA ILE A 2 -9.11 8.96 9.09
C ILE A 2 -9.23 8.35 7.70
N ALA A 3 -10.13 8.90 6.88
CA ALA A 3 -10.27 8.51 5.49
C ALA A 3 -9.01 8.99 4.73
N VAL A 4 -8.12 8.04 4.40
CA VAL A 4 -7.03 8.28 3.46
C VAL A 4 -7.59 7.98 2.07
N PRO A 5 -7.81 8.98 1.20
CA PRO A 5 -8.50 8.82 -0.09
C PRO A 5 -7.76 7.96 -1.14
N ALA A 6 -6.66 7.30 -0.76
CA ALA A 6 -5.95 6.31 -1.57
C ALA A 6 -6.27 4.84 -1.15
N ALA A 7 -7.03 4.64 -0.07
CA ALA A 7 -7.29 3.31 0.50
C ALA A 7 -8.41 2.54 -0.21
N GLU A 8 -9.23 3.18 -1.04
CA GLU A 8 -10.34 2.52 -1.75
C GLU A 8 -9.84 1.45 -2.75
N GLY A 9 -8.64 1.62 -3.32
CA GLY A 9 -8.06 0.64 -4.24
C GLY A 9 -7.42 -0.59 -3.56
N ILE A 10 -6.95 -0.49 -2.31
CA ILE A 10 -6.31 -1.62 -1.62
C ILE A 10 -7.35 -2.54 -0.99
N ALA A 11 -8.44 -1.96 -0.44
CA ALA A 11 -9.48 -2.72 0.24
C ALA A 11 -10.31 -3.60 -0.71
N VAL A 12 -10.37 -3.26 -2.00
CA VAL A 12 -11.20 -3.98 -2.97
C VAL A 12 -10.53 -5.23 -3.56
N ILE A 13 -9.19 -5.29 -3.57
CA ILE A 13 -8.41 -6.42 -4.12
C ILE A 13 -7.94 -7.38 -3.01
N MET A 14 -8.05 -6.97 -1.74
CA MET A 14 -7.65 -7.76 -0.57
C MET A 14 -8.88 -8.17 0.24
N PRO A 15 -9.67 -9.16 -0.23
CA PRO A 15 -10.87 -9.61 0.48
C PRO A 15 -10.56 -10.27 1.83
N ASP A 16 -9.29 -10.62 2.07
CA ASP A 16 -8.85 -11.34 3.26
C ASP A 16 -7.93 -10.48 4.16
N ASN A 17 -8.22 -10.50 5.47
CA ASN A 17 -7.46 -9.77 6.49
C ASN A 17 -5.96 -10.13 6.46
N GLY A 18 -5.60 -11.35 6.08
CA GLY A 18 -4.22 -11.80 5.99
C GLY A 18 -3.40 -11.07 4.91
N MET A 19 -4.03 -10.65 3.81
CA MET A 19 -3.35 -9.83 2.80
C MET A 19 -3.08 -8.42 3.33
N VAL A 20 -4.08 -7.82 4.00
CA VAL A 20 -3.95 -6.51 4.64
C VAL A 20 -2.85 -6.53 5.70
N GLU A 21 -2.81 -7.55 6.56
CA GLU A 21 -1.77 -7.72 7.58
C GLU A 21 -0.36 -7.82 6.95
N ARG A 22 -0.24 -8.53 5.83
CA ARG A 22 1.04 -8.65 5.10
C ARG A 22 1.50 -7.32 4.52
N VAL A 23 0.59 -6.51 3.98
CA VAL A 23 0.92 -5.15 3.50
C VAL A 23 1.35 -4.25 4.65
N ILE A 24 0.61 -4.25 5.76
CA ILE A 24 0.93 -3.46 6.95
C ILE A 24 2.31 -3.84 7.50
N ARG A 25 2.64 -5.14 7.53
CA ARG A 25 3.96 -5.61 7.94
C ARG A 25 5.04 -5.05 7.02
N THR A 26 4.85 -5.16 5.70
CA THR A 26 5.80 -4.66 4.70
C THR A 26 5.99 -3.14 4.80
N LEU A 27 4.91 -2.38 5.00
CA LEU A 27 4.95 -0.92 5.21
C LEU A 27 5.80 -0.58 6.43
N LYS A 28 5.58 -1.29 7.55
CA LYS A 28 6.36 -1.06 8.78
C LYS A 28 7.84 -1.32 8.55
N GLU A 29 8.19 -2.45 7.94
CA GLU A 29 9.58 -2.86 7.72
C GLU A 29 10.34 -1.98 6.71
N GLN A 30 9.65 -1.54 5.64
CA GLN A 30 10.30 -0.82 4.54
C GLN A 30 10.22 0.70 4.69
N CYS A 31 9.17 1.23 5.31
CA CYS A 31 8.95 2.67 5.43
C CYS A 31 9.14 3.15 6.87
N ILE A 32 8.37 2.60 7.83
CA ILE A 32 8.30 3.17 9.20
C ILE A 32 9.57 2.90 10.01
N HIS A 33 10.12 1.70 9.95
CA HIS A 33 11.30 1.33 10.73
C HIS A 33 12.61 1.89 10.17
N ARG A 34 12.61 2.36 8.91
CA ARG A 34 13.82 2.81 8.22
C ARG A 34 14.07 4.32 8.32
N GLN A 35 13.09 5.09 8.78
CA GLN A 35 13.20 6.55 8.84
C GLN A 35 12.65 7.10 10.14
N ARG A 36 13.23 8.22 10.60
CA ARG A 36 12.64 9.04 11.66
C ARG A 36 11.74 10.07 11.02
N PHE A 37 10.51 10.17 11.52
CA PHE A 37 9.57 11.20 11.09
C PHE A 37 9.68 12.40 12.02
N ASP A 38 9.99 13.54 11.44
CA ASP A 38 10.11 14.81 12.15
C ASP A 38 8.75 15.42 12.54
N SER A 39 7.68 15.02 11.83
CA SER A 39 6.32 15.51 12.05
C SER A 39 5.28 14.54 11.51
N ILE A 40 4.04 14.63 12.00
CA ILE A 40 2.92 13.81 11.51
C ILE A 40 2.72 14.05 10.01
N GLN A 41 2.80 15.29 9.54
CA GLN A 41 2.69 15.63 8.12
C GLN A 41 3.76 14.93 7.26
N HIS A 42 4.99 14.84 7.78
CA HIS A 42 6.07 14.12 7.10
C HIS A 42 5.77 12.62 7.04
N ALA A 43 5.31 12.02 8.13
CA ALA A 43 4.88 10.62 8.15
C ALA A 43 3.73 10.36 7.18
N THR A 44 2.71 11.21 7.15
CA THR A 44 1.56 11.08 6.23
C THR A 44 2.02 11.12 4.77
N ARG A 45 2.93 12.03 4.42
CA ARG A 45 3.47 12.12 3.05
C ARG A 45 4.28 10.88 2.68
N ALA A 46 5.19 10.45 3.56
CA ALA A 46 6.03 9.28 3.31
C ALA A 46 5.21 7.97 3.19
N ILE A 47 4.18 7.82 4.01
CA ILE A 47 3.26 6.68 3.93
C ILE A 47 2.44 6.75 2.63
N GLY A 48 1.94 7.93 2.25
CA GLY A 48 1.20 8.11 1.00
C GLY A 48 2.05 7.81 -0.25
N ASP A 49 3.30 8.25 -0.25
CA ASP A 49 4.27 7.95 -1.31
C ASP A 49 4.55 6.45 -1.41
N TRP A 50 4.80 5.80 -0.26
CA TRP A 50 5.01 4.35 -0.21
C TRP A 50 3.80 3.56 -0.71
N ILE A 51 2.57 3.97 -0.34
CA ILE A 51 1.34 3.35 -0.84
C ILE A 51 1.21 3.51 -2.35
N SER A 52 1.52 4.69 -2.88
CA SER A 52 1.47 4.97 -4.32
C SER A 52 2.48 4.12 -5.10
N PHE A 53 3.70 3.95 -4.54
CA PHE A 53 4.72 3.06 -5.07
C PHE A 53 4.26 1.59 -5.04
N TYR A 54 3.71 1.13 -3.91
CA TYR A 54 3.20 -0.23 -3.75
C TYR A 54 2.12 -0.55 -4.79
N ASN A 55 1.16 0.37 -5.00
CA ASN A 55 0.02 0.15 -5.88
C ASN A 55 0.36 0.23 -7.37
N ASN A 56 1.27 1.11 -7.78
CA ASN A 56 1.46 1.43 -9.21
C ASN A 56 2.81 0.97 -9.77
N HIS A 57 3.80 0.66 -8.92
CA HIS A 57 5.16 0.40 -9.37
C HIS A 57 5.72 -0.94 -8.90
N ARG A 58 5.11 -1.56 -7.87
CA ARG A 58 5.64 -2.79 -7.30
C ARG A 58 4.93 -4.01 -7.89
N PRO A 59 5.56 -4.77 -8.81
CA PRO A 59 5.00 -6.02 -9.29
C PRO A 59 4.94 -7.05 -8.14
N HIS A 60 3.88 -7.85 -8.12
CA HIS A 60 3.67 -8.85 -7.09
C HIS A 60 3.53 -10.24 -7.71
N GLN A 61 4.33 -11.19 -7.22
CA GLN A 61 4.25 -12.57 -7.69
C GLN A 61 2.86 -13.21 -7.46
N ALA A 62 2.17 -12.81 -6.39
CA ALA A 62 0.78 -13.23 -6.12
C ALA A 62 -0.22 -12.68 -7.14
N LEU A 63 0.14 -11.62 -7.87
CA LEU A 63 -0.65 -11.01 -8.93
C LEU A 63 -0.06 -11.29 -10.32
N ASP A 64 0.64 -12.41 -10.49
CA ASP A 64 1.26 -12.76 -11.79
C ASP A 64 2.24 -11.68 -12.29
N MET A 65 3.04 -11.14 -11.36
CA MET A 65 3.99 -10.05 -11.59
C MET A 65 3.35 -8.73 -12.03
N LYS A 66 2.04 -8.57 -11.86
CA LYS A 66 1.33 -7.30 -12.07
C LYS A 66 1.35 -6.46 -10.78
N THR A 67 1.15 -5.17 -10.94
CA THR A 67 0.90 -4.25 -9.84
C THR A 67 -0.56 -4.35 -9.38
N PRO A 68 -0.87 -3.96 -8.12
CA PRO A 68 -2.25 -3.88 -7.65
C PRO A 68 -3.16 -3.04 -8.57
N ALA A 69 -2.66 -1.91 -9.07
CA ALA A 69 -3.42 -1.04 -9.98
C ALA A 69 -3.75 -1.74 -11.31
N GLU A 70 -2.78 -2.48 -11.89
CA GLU A 70 -3.01 -3.26 -13.11
C GLU A 70 -3.99 -4.41 -12.88
N ALA A 71 -3.87 -5.12 -11.74
CA ALA A 71 -4.80 -6.19 -11.38
C ALA A 71 -6.23 -5.66 -11.20
N PHE A 72 -6.39 -4.46 -10.61
CA PHE A 72 -7.70 -3.80 -10.48
C PHE A 72 -8.27 -3.38 -11.83
N ALA A 73 -7.46 -2.76 -12.69
CA ALA A 73 -7.88 -2.33 -14.02
C ALA A 73 -8.32 -3.51 -14.92
N LEU A 74 -7.76 -4.71 -14.71
CA LEU A 74 -8.15 -5.93 -15.40
C LEU A 74 -9.41 -6.62 -14.82
N ALA A 75 -9.79 -6.26 -13.59
CA ALA A 75 -10.96 -6.82 -12.90
C ALA A 75 -12.22 -5.96 -13.04
N ALA A 76 -12.10 -4.76 -13.64
CA ALA A 76 -13.18 -3.82 -13.96
C ALA A 76 -13.67 -4.01 -15.41
#